data_AF-A0A355V364-F1
#
_entry.id   AF-A0A355V364-F1
#
_cell.length_a   1.000
_cell.length_b   1.000
_cell.length_c   1.000
_cell.angle_alpha   90.00
_cell.angle_beta   90.00
_cell.angle_gamma   90.00
#
_symmetry.space_group_name_H-M   'P 1'
#
loop_
_entity.id
_entity.type
_entity.pdbx_description
1 polymer ?
#
loop_
_entity_poly.entity_id
_entity_poly.type
_entity_poly.pdbx_seq_one_letter_code
_entity_poly.pdbx_strand_id
1 'polypeptide(L)'
;MRVTLLIAWREFMENVKTKGFWIGVLLVPIVFFLIFHISSRLATATPTRYFMLIDQSGEYGGAVATAISREHQRQVMQEFMRYLQANRVDMGGAPPPQAPANQLDQLMDDFGNDEVSALDDWLSNGGLDMALQMARPYLREDAPPFTPPRRQFIAIDPPVDLDTSAPPQTIVEYMRPYLNGERRLQHDGTAVPLFALILVPANVAGDVVRPDSLERLMLSDGTPTGVQYWAANLTDTRLSNAIQGSLNNTIR
;
A
#
# COMPACT_ATOMS: atom_id res chain seq x y z
N MET A 1 18.14 3.81 -62.67
CA MET A 1 17.48 3.50 -61.38
C MET A 1 17.31 1.99 -61.14
N ARG A 2 16.81 1.19 -62.09
CA ARG A 2 16.69 -0.28 -61.93
C ARG A 2 18.00 -1.01 -61.58
N VAL A 3 19.11 -0.68 -62.24
CA VAL A 3 20.42 -1.33 -62.01
C VAL A 3 20.94 -1.06 -60.60
N THR A 4 20.83 0.17 -60.10
CA THR A 4 21.21 0.54 -58.72
C THR A 4 20.40 -0.24 -57.68
N LEU A 5 19.11 -0.46 -57.93
CA LEU A 5 18.23 -1.20 -57.03
C LEU A 5 18.55 -2.70 -57.01
N LEU A 6 18.93 -3.28 -58.15
CA LEU A 6 19.37 -4.68 -58.26
C LEU A 6 20.71 -4.91 -57.54
N ILE A 7 21.64 -3.95 -57.66
CA ILE A 7 22.91 -4.00 -56.92
C ILE A 7 22.64 -3.90 -55.42
N ALA A 8 21.85 -2.92 -54.98
CA ALA A 8 21.48 -2.76 -53.58
C ALA A 8 20.77 -4.00 -53.00
N TRP A 9 19.88 -4.64 -53.76
CA TRP A 9 19.21 -5.87 -53.36
C TRP A 9 20.17 -7.04 -53.16
N ARG A 10 21.16 -7.20 -54.05
CA ARG A 10 22.19 -8.24 -53.92
C ARG A 10 23.04 -8.03 -52.66
N GLU A 11 23.54 -6.82 -52.46
CA GLU A 11 24.34 -6.44 -51.29
C GLU A 11 23.55 -6.64 -49.98
N PHE A 12 22.25 -6.29 -49.98
CA PHE A 12 21.36 -6.55 -48.85
C PHE A 12 21.21 -8.06 -48.59
N MET A 13 20.94 -8.87 -49.61
CA MET A 13 20.78 -10.33 -49.47
C MET A 13 22.04 -11.04 -48.97
N GLU A 14 23.23 -10.52 -49.30
CA GLU A 14 24.49 -11.04 -48.76
C GLU A 14 24.63 -10.72 -47.27
N ASN A 15 24.26 -9.52 -46.84
CA ASN A 15 24.26 -9.12 -45.42
C ASN A 15 23.23 -9.90 -44.59
N VAL A 16 22.00 -10.07 -45.09
CA VAL A 16 20.91 -10.77 -44.39
C VAL A 16 21.21 -12.25 -44.14
N LYS A 17 22.02 -12.89 -44.99
CA LYS A 17 22.42 -14.31 -44.80
C LYS A 17 23.37 -14.52 -43.63
N THR A 18 23.99 -13.46 -43.13
CA THR A 18 24.93 -13.57 -42.00
C THR A 18 24.17 -13.76 -40.70
N LYS A 19 24.69 -14.63 -39.82
CA LYS A 19 24.12 -14.83 -38.47
C LYS A 19 24.18 -13.55 -37.63
N GLY A 20 25.22 -12.74 -37.83
CA GLY A 20 25.43 -11.48 -37.13
C GLY A 20 24.35 -10.43 -37.44
N PHE A 21 23.87 -10.35 -38.68
CA PHE A 21 22.79 -9.43 -39.06
C PHE A 21 21.50 -9.73 -38.27
N TRP A 22 21.08 -11.00 -38.21
CA TRP A 22 19.88 -11.38 -37.46
C TRP A 22 20.03 -11.20 -35.97
N ILE A 23 21.22 -11.48 -35.41
CA ILE A 23 21.51 -11.20 -34.00
C ILE A 23 21.38 -9.70 -33.74
N GLY A 24 22.01 -8.84 -34.54
CA GLY A 24 21.92 -7.39 -34.37
C GLY A 24 20.50 -6.85 -34.50
N VAL A 25 19.74 -7.33 -35.49
CA VAL A 25 18.34 -6.92 -35.74
C VAL A 25 17.41 -7.38 -34.62
N LEU A 26 17.60 -8.58 -34.07
CA LEU A 26 16.73 -9.12 -33.01
C LEU A 26 17.18 -8.73 -31.60
N LEU A 27 18.45 -8.42 -31.37
CA LEU A 27 18.97 -8.07 -30.05
C LEU A 27 18.20 -6.89 -29.44
N VAL A 28 18.04 -5.81 -30.22
CA VAL A 28 17.36 -4.59 -29.76
C VAL A 28 15.90 -4.84 -29.34
N PRO A 29 15.02 -5.42 -30.18
CA PRO A 29 13.64 -5.70 -29.76
C PRO A 29 13.55 -6.71 -28.63
N ILE A 30 14.46 -7.70 -28.55
CA ILE A 30 14.51 -8.64 -27.42
C ILE A 30 14.86 -7.93 -26.12
N VAL A 31 15.87 -7.05 -26.13
CA VAL A 31 16.26 -6.26 -24.96
C VAL A 31 15.11 -5.35 -24.51
N PHE A 32 14.44 -4.66 -25.44
CA PHE A 32 13.27 -3.86 -25.10
C PHE A 32 12.13 -4.69 -24.54
N PHE A 33 11.84 -5.86 -25.13
CA PHE A 33 10.84 -6.78 -24.61
C PHE A 33 11.18 -7.23 -23.18
N LEU A 34 12.45 -7.57 -22.93
CA LEU A 34 12.91 -8.00 -21.60
C LEU A 34 12.82 -6.86 -20.57
N ILE A 35 13.28 -5.65 -20.92
CA ILE A 35 13.20 -4.46 -20.07
C ILE A 35 11.74 -4.10 -19.77
N PHE A 36 10.88 -4.12 -20.78
CA PHE A 36 9.45 -3.84 -20.63
C PHE A 36 8.78 -4.88 -19.73
N HIS A 37 9.06 -6.16 -19.96
CA HIS A 37 8.50 -7.25 -19.16
C HIS A 37 8.93 -7.17 -17.69
N ILE A 38 10.21 -6.89 -17.42
CA ILE A 38 10.73 -6.70 -16.07
C ILE A 38 10.13 -5.44 -15.45
N SER A 39 10.17 -4.30 -16.14
CA SER A 39 9.69 -3.01 -15.63
C SER A 39 8.19 -3.04 -15.33
N SER A 40 7.37 -3.65 -16.20
CA SER A 40 5.92 -3.79 -15.99
C SER A 40 5.59 -4.58 -14.73
N ARG A 41 6.42 -5.56 -14.37
CA ARG A 41 6.24 -6.34 -13.13
C ARG A 41 6.74 -5.59 -11.88
N LEU A 42 7.63 -4.61 -12.02
CA LEU A 42 8.16 -3.80 -10.93
C LEU A 42 7.38 -2.49 -10.70
N ALA A 43 6.80 -1.91 -11.74
CA ALA A 43 6.21 -0.57 -11.75
C ALA A 43 4.87 -0.44 -10.99
N THR A 44 4.29 -1.53 -10.51
CA THR A 44 3.06 -1.50 -9.70
C THR A 44 3.31 -1.33 -8.19
N ALA A 45 4.57 -1.25 -7.75
CA ALA A 45 4.88 -1.12 -6.34
C ALA A 45 4.75 0.34 -5.87
N THR A 46 3.64 0.66 -5.19
CA THR A 46 3.70 1.73 -4.18
C THR A 46 4.77 1.34 -3.17
N PRO A 47 5.76 2.21 -2.87
CA PRO A 47 6.83 1.86 -1.94
C PRO A 47 6.25 1.50 -0.57
N THR A 48 6.78 0.44 0.04
CA THR A 48 6.54 0.14 1.44
C THR A 48 7.16 1.24 2.29
N ARG A 49 6.34 1.87 3.14
CA ARG A 49 6.71 2.99 4.01
C ARG A 49 6.81 2.48 5.44
N TYR A 50 8.00 2.60 6.01
CA TYR A 50 8.24 2.21 7.40
C TYR A 50 7.89 3.38 8.32
N PHE A 51 7.04 3.14 9.30
CA PHE A 51 6.68 4.15 10.28
C PHE A 51 7.02 3.66 11.68
N MET A 52 7.32 4.59 12.57
CA MET A 52 7.56 4.32 13.98
C MET A 52 6.43 4.91 14.81
N LEU A 53 5.88 4.11 15.71
CA LEU A 53 4.88 4.55 16.68
C LEU A 53 5.51 4.48 18.07
N ILE A 54 5.55 5.62 18.75
CA ILE A 54 5.95 5.71 20.15
C ILE A 54 4.72 6.19 20.92
N ASP A 55 4.15 5.28 21.71
CA ASP A 55 3.00 5.57 22.55
C ASP A 55 3.42 5.58 24.03
N GLN A 56 3.58 6.79 24.57
CA GLN A 56 3.94 7.01 25.97
C GLN A 56 2.73 6.90 26.91
N SER A 57 1.51 6.97 26.37
CA SER A 57 0.29 6.78 27.15
C SER A 57 -0.07 5.29 27.32
N GLY A 58 0.31 4.46 26.35
CA GLY A 58 0.02 3.03 26.30
C GLY A 58 -1.40 2.68 25.81
N GLU A 59 -2.25 3.67 25.53
CA GLU A 59 -3.66 3.47 25.21
C GLU A 59 -3.96 3.37 23.69
N TYR A 60 -3.11 3.96 22.84
CA TYR A 60 -3.43 4.17 21.42
C TYR A 60 -2.67 3.21 20.49
N GLY A 61 -1.62 2.54 20.96
CA GLY A 61 -0.82 1.60 20.19
C GLY A 61 -1.65 0.54 19.45
N GLY A 62 -2.57 -0.11 20.17
CA GLY A 62 -3.46 -1.13 19.62
C GLY A 62 -4.47 -0.58 18.60
N ALA A 63 -5.00 0.63 18.84
CA ALA A 63 -5.94 1.28 17.93
C ALA A 63 -5.26 1.63 16.59
N VAL A 64 -4.06 2.22 16.64
CA VAL A 64 -3.28 2.55 15.44
C VAL A 64 -2.93 1.30 14.63
N ALA A 65 -2.50 0.23 15.29
CA ALA A 65 -2.20 -1.04 14.61
C ALA A 65 -3.45 -1.63 13.92
N THR A 66 -4.61 -1.57 14.60
CA THR A 66 -5.89 -2.03 14.05
C THR A 66 -6.30 -1.21 12.84
N ALA A 67 -6.17 0.11 12.90
CA ALA A 67 -6.53 1.00 11.80
C ALA A 67 -5.68 0.79 10.54
N ILE A 68 -4.36 0.64 10.71
CA ILE A 68 -3.45 0.38 9.60
C ILE A 68 -3.74 -0.99 8.98
N SER A 69 -4.03 -2.00 9.82
CA SER A 69 -4.45 -3.31 9.34
C SER A 69 -5.76 -3.21 8.54
N ARG A 70 -6.76 -2.51 9.07
CA ARG A 70 -8.06 -2.32 8.40
C ARG A 70 -7.92 -1.59 7.07
N GLU A 71 -7.09 -0.56 7.00
CA GLU A 71 -6.80 0.16 5.74
C GLU A 71 -6.15 -0.76 4.70
N HIS A 72 -5.21 -1.62 5.13
CA HIS A 72 -4.63 -2.60 4.23
C HIS A 72 -5.66 -3.61 3.73
N GLN A 73 -6.53 -4.11 4.60
CA GLN A 73 -7.61 -5.02 4.23
C GLN A 73 -8.55 -4.36 3.21
N ARG A 74 -8.95 -3.12 3.47
CA ARG A 74 -9.76 -2.32 2.54
C ARG A 74 -9.14 -2.28 1.14
N GLN A 75 -7.84 -2.02 1.05
CA GLN A 75 -7.13 -2.05 -0.23
C GLN A 75 -7.11 -3.44 -0.89
N VAL A 76 -6.89 -4.50 -0.10
CA VAL A 76 -6.94 -5.89 -0.61
C VAL A 76 -8.33 -6.20 -1.17
N MET A 77 -9.40 -5.79 -0.48
CA MET A 77 -10.78 -5.95 -0.93
C MET A 77 -10.99 -5.24 -2.27
N GLN A 78 -10.64 -3.96 -2.35
CA GLN A 78 -10.78 -3.15 -3.57
C GLN A 78 -10.08 -3.79 -4.78
N GLU A 79 -8.84 -4.24 -4.58
CA GLU A 79 -8.05 -4.89 -5.62
C GLU A 79 -8.63 -6.24 -6.02
N PHE A 80 -9.16 -6.98 -5.05
CA PHE A 80 -9.84 -8.24 -5.30
C PHE A 80 -11.14 -8.04 -6.09
N MET A 81 -11.97 -7.06 -5.74
CA MET A 81 -13.19 -6.72 -6.51
C MET A 81 -12.86 -6.36 -7.96
N ARG A 82 -11.82 -5.55 -8.16
CA ARG A 82 -11.33 -5.20 -9.51
C ARG A 82 -10.87 -6.44 -10.27
N TYR A 83 -10.16 -7.34 -9.60
CA TYR A 83 -9.73 -8.61 -10.17
C TYR A 83 -10.92 -9.48 -10.60
N LEU A 84 -11.95 -9.61 -9.76
CA LEU A 84 -13.16 -10.37 -10.08
C LEU A 84 -13.88 -9.80 -11.31
N GLN A 85 -14.11 -8.49 -11.33
CA GLN A 85 -14.74 -7.81 -12.47
C GLN A 85 -14.00 -8.06 -13.78
N ALA A 86 -12.67 -8.08 -13.76
CA ALA A 86 -11.84 -8.27 -14.94
C ALA A 86 -11.70 -9.72 -15.41
N ASN A 87 -11.94 -10.70 -14.51
CA ASN A 87 -11.63 -12.11 -14.75
C ASN A 87 -12.82 -13.07 -14.61
N ARG A 88 -14.02 -12.56 -14.35
CA ARG A 88 -15.24 -13.37 -14.34
C ARG A 88 -15.53 -13.98 -15.72
N VAL A 89 -16.13 -15.17 -15.72
CA VAL A 89 -16.70 -15.78 -16.93
C VAL A 89 -17.74 -14.82 -17.50
N ASP A 90 -17.64 -14.52 -18.78
CA ASP A 90 -18.65 -13.74 -19.50
C ASP A 90 -19.88 -14.63 -19.71
N MET A 91 -20.70 -14.74 -18.67
CA MET A 91 -21.99 -15.41 -18.76
C MET A 91 -22.90 -14.47 -19.53
N GLY A 92 -22.92 -14.57 -20.86
CA GLY A 92 -23.80 -13.80 -21.75
C GLY A 92 -25.29 -14.09 -21.51
N GLY A 93 -25.81 -13.70 -20.35
CA GLY A 93 -27.17 -13.94 -19.87
C GLY A 93 -27.43 -15.31 -19.22
N ALA A 94 -26.43 -16.16 -19.02
CA ALA A 94 -26.63 -17.45 -18.35
C ALA A 94 -26.70 -17.27 -16.82
N PRO A 95 -27.69 -17.85 -16.11
CA PRO A 95 -27.78 -17.72 -14.66
C PRO A 95 -26.59 -18.42 -14.02
N PRO A 96 -25.88 -17.76 -13.09
CA PRO A 96 -24.79 -18.41 -12.39
C PRO A 96 -25.34 -19.53 -11.47
N PRO A 97 -24.55 -20.57 -11.15
CA PRO A 97 -24.95 -21.62 -10.23
C PRO A 97 -25.42 -21.04 -8.88
N GLN A 98 -26.59 -21.50 -8.45
CA GLN A 98 -27.62 -20.75 -7.68
C GLN A 98 -27.30 -20.41 -6.21
N ALA A 99 -26.07 -20.56 -5.71
CA ALA A 99 -25.79 -20.28 -4.29
C ALA A 99 -24.60 -19.33 -4.04
N PRO A 100 -23.37 -19.61 -4.51
CA PRO A 100 -22.23 -18.73 -4.20
C PRO A 100 -22.18 -17.46 -5.07
N ALA A 101 -22.91 -17.42 -6.19
CA ALA A 101 -22.93 -16.28 -7.10
C ALA A 101 -23.67 -15.08 -6.50
N ASN A 102 -24.84 -15.35 -5.89
CA ASN A 102 -25.64 -14.31 -5.26
C ASN A 102 -24.90 -13.65 -4.10
N GLN A 103 -24.09 -14.41 -3.35
CA GLN A 103 -23.25 -13.87 -2.29
C GLN A 103 -22.11 -13.00 -2.83
N LEU A 104 -21.50 -13.38 -3.95
CA LEU A 104 -20.46 -12.59 -4.59
C LEU A 104 -21.01 -11.30 -5.20
N ASP A 105 -22.17 -11.38 -5.85
CA ASP A 105 -22.87 -10.22 -6.41
C ASP A 105 -23.35 -9.27 -5.30
N GLN A 106 -23.89 -9.81 -4.19
CA GLN A 106 -24.22 -9.03 -2.99
C GLN A 106 -23.00 -8.33 -2.41
N LEU A 107 -21.89 -9.06 -2.21
CA LEU A 107 -20.63 -8.49 -1.70
C LEU A 107 -20.11 -7.36 -2.62
N MET A 108 -20.26 -7.50 -3.94
CA MET A 108 -19.88 -6.47 -4.90
C MET A 108 -20.81 -5.25 -4.86
N ASP A 109 -22.11 -5.45 -4.69
CA ASP A 109 -23.11 -4.38 -4.57
C ASP A 109 -22.97 -3.63 -3.22
N ASP A 110 -22.85 -4.38 -2.12
CA ASP A 110 -22.58 -3.85 -0.77
C ASP A 110 -21.28 -3.06 -0.75
N PHE A 111 -20.22 -3.54 -1.41
CA PHE A 111 -18.98 -2.77 -1.54
C PHE A 111 -19.17 -1.45 -2.29
N GLY A 112 -20.04 -1.42 -3.31
CA GLY A 112 -20.38 -0.20 -4.05
C GLY A 112 -21.22 0.79 -3.25
N ASN A 113 -22.05 0.30 -2.33
CA ASN A 113 -23.02 1.10 -1.58
C ASN A 113 -22.53 1.49 -0.17
N ASP A 114 -21.93 0.57 0.57
CA ASP A 114 -21.36 0.74 1.92
C ASP A 114 -20.08 -0.09 2.09
N GLU A 115 -18.95 0.48 1.64
CA GLU A 115 -17.62 -0.13 1.73
C GLU A 115 -17.23 -0.52 3.18
N VAL A 116 -17.69 0.21 4.19
CA VAL A 116 -17.29 -0.03 5.58
C VAL A 116 -17.97 -1.27 6.14
N SER A 117 -19.30 -1.38 5.94
CA SER A 117 -20.04 -2.58 6.34
C SER A 117 -19.55 -3.81 5.56
N ALA A 118 -19.35 -3.66 4.24
CA ALA A 118 -18.86 -4.74 3.40
C ALA A 118 -17.47 -5.26 3.84
N LEU A 119 -16.58 -4.36 4.26
CA LEU A 119 -15.27 -4.73 4.82
C LEU A 119 -15.41 -5.55 6.11
N ASP A 120 -16.33 -5.16 7.00
CA ASP A 120 -16.54 -5.86 8.27
C ASP A 120 -17.16 -7.24 8.08
N ASP A 121 -18.12 -7.36 7.16
CA ASP A 121 -18.69 -8.64 6.74
C ASP A 121 -17.63 -9.52 6.06
N TRP A 122 -16.80 -8.95 5.21
CA TRP A 122 -15.72 -9.70 4.55
C TRP A 122 -14.71 -10.24 5.56
N LEU A 123 -14.27 -9.42 6.53
CA LEU A 123 -13.33 -9.85 7.57
C LEU A 123 -13.93 -10.90 8.50
N SER A 124 -15.19 -10.76 8.91
CA SER A 124 -15.87 -11.72 9.78
C SER A 124 -16.12 -13.07 9.10
N ASN A 125 -16.28 -13.09 7.77
CA ASN A 125 -16.47 -14.30 6.98
C ASN A 125 -15.17 -14.98 6.51
N GLY A 126 -14.00 -14.59 7.06
CA GLY A 126 -12.72 -15.23 6.75
C GLY A 126 -11.88 -14.53 5.68
N GLY A 127 -12.28 -13.33 5.24
CA GLY A 127 -11.46 -12.44 4.43
C GLY A 127 -11.09 -12.99 3.06
N LEU A 128 -9.88 -12.69 2.60
CA LEU A 128 -9.42 -12.98 1.25
C LEU A 128 -9.46 -14.48 0.91
N ASP A 129 -9.10 -15.35 1.85
CA ASP A 129 -8.98 -16.79 1.59
C ASP A 129 -10.34 -17.41 1.27
N MET A 130 -11.36 -17.08 2.06
CA MET A 130 -12.74 -17.51 1.82
C MET A 130 -13.27 -16.91 0.52
N ALA A 131 -13.02 -15.61 0.28
CA ALA A 131 -13.46 -14.93 -0.93
C ALA A 131 -12.84 -15.56 -2.20
N LEU A 132 -11.55 -15.94 -2.17
CA LEU A 132 -10.91 -16.66 -3.26
C LEU A 132 -11.53 -18.04 -3.49
N GLN A 133 -11.85 -18.77 -2.43
CA GLN A 133 -12.49 -20.08 -2.53
C GLN A 133 -13.88 -19.97 -3.19
N MET A 134 -14.67 -18.97 -2.81
CA MET A 134 -16.00 -18.72 -3.39
C MET A 134 -15.93 -18.24 -4.83
N ALA A 135 -14.91 -17.46 -5.19
CA ALA A 135 -14.77 -16.88 -6.53
C ALA A 135 -14.29 -17.89 -7.60
N ARG A 136 -13.51 -18.91 -7.23
CA ARG A 136 -12.93 -19.91 -8.15
C ARG A 136 -13.88 -20.42 -9.26
N PRO A 137 -15.11 -20.88 -8.97
CA PRO A 137 -16.02 -21.37 -10.01
C PRO A 137 -16.52 -20.31 -10.99
N TYR A 138 -16.32 -19.02 -10.72
CA TYR A 138 -16.79 -17.90 -11.53
C TYR A 138 -15.69 -17.22 -12.33
N LEU A 139 -14.44 -17.64 -12.16
CA LEU A 139 -13.30 -17.11 -12.91
C LEU A 139 -13.19 -17.83 -14.26
N ARG A 140 -12.73 -17.12 -15.29
CA ARG A 140 -12.34 -17.74 -16.56
C ARG A 140 -11.23 -18.75 -16.34
N GLU A 141 -11.18 -19.78 -17.19
CA GLU A 141 -10.20 -20.86 -17.10
C GLU A 141 -8.74 -20.36 -17.20
N ASP A 142 -8.52 -19.28 -17.94
CA ASP A 142 -7.22 -18.63 -18.14
C ASP A 142 -6.95 -17.46 -17.17
N ALA A 143 -7.79 -17.26 -16.15
CA ALA A 143 -7.63 -16.19 -15.18
C ALA A 143 -6.30 -16.34 -14.42
N PRO A 144 -5.43 -15.30 -14.40
CA PRO A 144 -4.21 -15.36 -13.61
C PRO A 144 -4.55 -15.44 -12.12
N PRO A 145 -3.69 -16.02 -11.27
CA PRO A 145 -3.94 -16.05 -9.82
C PRO A 145 -3.95 -14.62 -9.25
N PHE A 146 -4.90 -14.35 -8.36
CA PHE A 146 -4.93 -13.09 -7.63
C PHE A 146 -3.67 -12.96 -6.77
N THR A 147 -3.01 -11.81 -6.87
CA THR A 147 -1.86 -11.48 -6.02
C THR A 147 -2.28 -10.30 -5.14
N PRO A 148 -2.38 -10.47 -3.82
CA PRO A 148 -2.78 -9.37 -2.94
C PRO A 148 -1.76 -8.23 -3.01
N PRO A 149 -2.22 -6.97 -2.91
CA PRO A 149 -1.30 -5.83 -2.80
C PRO A 149 -0.41 -5.99 -1.57
N ARG A 150 0.82 -5.47 -1.64
CA ARG A 150 1.73 -5.45 -0.48
C ARG A 150 1.23 -4.46 0.57
N ARG A 151 1.62 -4.67 1.83
CA ARG A 151 1.41 -3.69 2.90
C ARG A 151 2.16 -2.39 2.57
N GLN A 152 1.42 -1.30 2.49
CA GLN A 152 1.99 0.03 2.24
C GLN A 152 2.69 0.61 3.48
N PHE A 153 2.26 0.21 4.67
CA PHE A 153 2.77 0.71 5.94
C PHE A 153 3.24 -0.45 6.80
N ILE A 154 4.47 -0.36 7.31
CA ILE A 154 5.06 -1.34 8.21
C ILE A 154 5.57 -0.61 9.45
N ALA A 155 5.13 -1.06 10.63
CA ALA A 155 5.65 -0.57 11.89
C ALA A 155 7.10 -1.04 12.07
N ILE A 156 7.97 -0.16 12.54
CA ILE A 156 9.35 -0.49 12.88
C ILE A 156 9.62 -0.19 14.35
N ASP A 157 10.40 -1.07 14.97
CA ASP A 157 10.81 -0.91 16.36
C ASP A 157 11.77 0.28 16.51
N PRO A 158 11.73 0.98 17.67
CA PRO A 158 12.67 2.04 17.98
C PRO A 158 14.12 1.51 18.02
N PRO A 159 15.11 2.36 17.70
CA PRO A 159 16.52 2.02 17.90
C PRO A 159 16.79 1.65 19.37
N VAL A 160 17.69 0.69 19.59
CA VAL A 160 18.01 0.20 20.95
C VAL A 160 18.57 1.31 21.86
N ASP A 161 19.20 2.32 21.27
CA ASP A 161 19.77 3.48 21.95
C ASP A 161 18.79 4.66 22.12
N LEU A 162 17.55 4.55 21.62
CA LEU A 162 16.52 5.56 21.83
C LEU A 162 15.78 5.32 23.16
N ASP A 163 15.85 6.31 24.05
CA ASP A 163 14.96 6.39 25.22
C ASP A 163 13.56 6.85 24.78
N THR A 164 12.61 5.92 24.71
CA THR A 164 11.21 6.19 24.33
C THR A 164 10.41 6.90 25.42
N SER A 165 10.95 7.00 26.65
CA SER A 165 10.34 7.73 27.76
C SER A 165 10.79 9.20 27.86
N ALA A 166 11.76 9.60 27.05
CA ALA A 166 12.27 10.96 27.01
C ALA A 166 11.19 11.98 26.59
N PRO A 167 11.39 13.29 26.86
CA PRO A 167 10.48 14.32 26.40
C PRO A 167 10.28 14.26 24.87
N PRO A 168 9.06 14.52 24.36
CA PRO A 168 8.75 14.46 22.94
C PRO A 168 9.75 15.15 22.02
N GLN A 169 10.19 16.36 22.40
CA GLN A 169 11.14 17.13 21.61
C GLN A 169 12.49 16.41 21.49
N THR A 170 12.97 15.80 22.58
CA THR A 170 14.22 15.03 22.62
C THR A 170 14.15 13.81 21.69
N ILE A 171 13.02 13.10 21.69
CA ILE A 171 12.78 11.97 20.77
C ILE A 171 12.82 12.44 19.31
N VAL A 172 12.12 13.52 18.99
CA VAL A 172 12.07 14.07 17.64
C VAL A 172 13.44 14.54 17.16
N GLU A 173 14.21 15.20 18.02
CA GLU A 173 15.59 15.63 17.72
C GLU A 173 16.50 14.44 17.44
N TYR A 174 16.43 13.40 18.27
CA TYR A 174 17.17 12.15 18.05
C TYR A 174 16.77 11.48 16.72
N MET A 175 15.47 11.48 16.38
CA MET A 175 14.95 10.81 15.19
C MET A 175 15.13 11.62 13.90
N ARG A 176 15.48 12.91 13.97
CA ARG A 176 15.60 13.79 12.81
C ARG A 176 16.54 13.28 11.70
N PRO A 177 17.74 12.74 11.98
CA PRO A 177 18.60 12.19 10.93
C PRO A 177 17.97 11.00 10.19
N TYR A 178 17.11 10.21 10.85
CA TYR A 178 16.39 9.10 10.22
C TYR A 178 15.24 9.61 9.32
N LEU A 179 14.49 10.61 9.80
CA LEU A 179 13.40 11.25 9.04
C LEU A 179 13.91 11.99 7.79
N ASN A 180 15.10 12.58 7.87
CA ASN A 180 15.75 13.23 6.73
C ASN A 180 16.44 12.24 5.77
N GLY A 181 16.48 10.95 6.11
CA GLY A 181 17.14 9.91 5.32
C GLY A 181 18.68 9.89 5.42
N GLU A 182 19.27 10.67 6.33
CA GLU A 182 20.71 10.66 6.62
C GLU A 182 21.13 9.36 7.33
N ARG A 183 20.22 8.79 8.13
CA ARG A 183 20.37 7.48 8.77
C ARG A 183 19.22 6.55 8.37
N ARG A 184 19.48 5.25 8.48
CA ARG A 184 18.50 4.19 8.22
C ARG A 184 18.32 3.32 9.44
N LEU A 185 17.14 2.74 9.57
CA LEU A 185 16.79 1.79 10.62
C LEU A 185 17.01 0.37 10.12
N GLN A 186 17.21 -0.58 11.04
CA GLN A 186 17.32 -1.99 10.70
C GLN A 186 15.97 -2.67 10.89
N HIS A 187 15.51 -3.39 9.87
CA HIS A 187 14.32 -4.21 9.91
C HIS A 187 14.60 -5.52 9.19
N ASP A 188 14.42 -6.66 9.87
CA ASP A 188 14.73 -8.00 9.34
C ASP A 188 16.12 -8.09 8.67
N GLY A 189 17.14 -7.50 9.31
CA GLY A 189 18.52 -7.48 8.82
C GLY A 189 18.78 -6.55 7.63
N THR A 190 17.78 -5.77 7.19
CA THR A 190 17.88 -4.85 6.06
C THR A 190 17.79 -3.39 6.52
N ALA A 191 18.62 -2.53 5.94
CA ALA A 191 18.61 -1.09 6.21
C ALA A 191 17.47 -0.39 5.45
N VAL A 192 16.49 0.13 6.17
CA VAL A 192 15.27 0.74 5.63
C VAL A 192 15.15 2.23 5.99
N PRO A 193 14.56 3.06 5.11
CA PRO A 193 14.30 4.46 5.42
C PRO A 193 13.11 4.61 6.36
N LEU A 194 13.16 5.59 7.27
CA LEU A 194 12.00 5.97 8.08
C LEU A 194 11.13 6.95 7.29
N PHE A 195 9.87 6.58 7.06
CA PHE A 195 8.90 7.46 6.39
C PHE A 195 8.23 8.42 7.36
N ALA A 196 7.82 7.94 8.54
CA ALA A 196 7.16 8.78 9.54
C ALA A 196 7.40 8.31 10.97
N LEU A 197 7.40 9.26 11.90
CA LEU A 197 7.34 9.07 13.33
C LEU A 197 5.99 9.60 13.84
N ILE A 198 5.27 8.75 14.56
CA ILE A 198 4.04 9.06 15.27
C ILE A 198 4.37 9.00 16.75
N LEU A 199 4.14 10.10 17.44
CA LEU A 199 4.43 10.20 18.87
C LEU A 199 3.14 10.58 19.60
N VAL A 200 2.76 9.75 20.57
CA VAL A 200 1.62 9.97 21.46
C VAL A 200 2.16 10.25 22.86
N PRO A 201 2.14 11.50 23.34
CA PRO A 201 2.62 11.86 24.66
C PRO A 201 1.79 11.23 25.79
N ALA A 202 2.38 11.02 26.97
CA ALA A 202 1.68 10.45 28.11
C ALA A 202 0.47 11.28 28.58
N ASN A 203 0.46 12.58 28.32
CA ASN A 203 -0.59 13.53 28.74
C ASN A 203 -1.60 13.87 27.62
N VAL A 204 -1.68 13.07 26.55
CA VAL A 204 -2.54 13.35 25.38
C VAL A 204 -4.03 13.48 25.73
N ALA A 205 -4.51 12.78 26.77
CA ALA A 205 -5.90 12.85 27.25
C ALA A 205 -6.31 14.23 27.80
N GLY A 206 -5.32 15.09 28.13
CA GLY A 206 -5.52 16.47 28.58
C GLY A 206 -5.88 17.43 27.46
N ASP A 207 -5.63 17.05 26.19
CA ASP A 207 -5.64 17.87 24.99
C ASP A 207 -6.65 17.43 23.91
N VAL A 208 -7.36 16.33 24.17
CA VAL A 208 -8.58 16.01 23.43
C VAL A 208 -9.55 17.18 23.65
N VAL A 209 -9.80 17.95 22.59
CA VAL A 209 -10.78 19.03 22.60
C VAL A 209 -12.16 18.42 22.82
N ARG A 210 -12.57 18.36 24.09
CA ARG A 210 -13.97 18.12 24.46
C ARG A 210 -14.70 19.48 24.38
N PRO A 211 -16.00 19.53 24.04
CA PRO A 211 -16.74 20.80 23.87
C PRO A 211 -16.68 21.75 25.08
N ASP A 212 -16.33 21.23 26.25
CA ASP A 212 -16.16 21.88 27.55
C ASP A 212 -14.72 22.36 27.87
N SER A 213 -13.71 22.10 27.01
CA SER A 213 -12.30 22.41 27.30
C SER A 213 -11.76 23.76 26.79
N LEU A 214 -12.64 24.66 26.32
CA LEU A 214 -12.28 25.99 25.81
C LEU A 214 -11.52 26.86 26.83
N GLU A 215 -11.75 26.68 28.13
CA GLU A 215 -11.05 27.41 29.20
C GLU A 215 -9.57 27.03 29.30
N ARG A 216 -9.19 25.82 28.88
CA ARG A 216 -7.81 25.29 29.01
C ARG A 216 -6.87 25.78 27.89
N LEU A 217 -7.43 26.06 26.71
CA LEU A 217 -6.72 26.65 25.57
C LEU A 217 -6.16 28.05 25.86
N MET A 218 -6.71 28.76 26.85
CA MET A 218 -6.25 30.09 27.26
C MET A 218 -5.10 30.05 28.28
N LEU A 219 -4.73 28.87 28.79
CA LEU A 219 -3.77 28.70 29.90
C LEU A 219 -2.51 27.87 29.53
N SER A 220 -2.41 27.34 28.31
CA SER A 220 -1.30 26.46 27.92
C SER A 220 -0.11 27.25 27.31
N ASP A 221 1.10 27.02 27.85
CA ASP A 221 2.39 27.61 27.44
C ASP A 221 2.93 27.15 26.05
N GLY A 222 2.05 26.89 25.08
CA GLY A 222 2.43 26.71 23.68
C GLY A 222 3.22 25.44 23.33
N THR A 223 3.33 24.46 24.24
CA THR A 223 3.88 23.13 23.91
C THR A 223 2.79 22.25 23.31
N PRO A 224 2.94 21.70 22.08
CA PRO A 224 1.94 20.82 21.50
C PRO A 224 1.85 19.53 22.30
N THR A 225 0.73 19.38 23.02
CA THR A 225 0.52 18.34 24.02
C THR A 225 -0.43 17.23 23.53
N GLY A 226 -0.84 17.34 22.25
CA GLY A 226 -1.54 16.31 21.47
C GLY A 226 -0.62 15.36 20.67
N VAL A 227 -1.22 14.46 19.89
CA VAL A 227 -0.51 13.51 19.02
C VAL A 227 0.33 14.24 17.98
N GLN A 228 1.61 13.89 17.86
CA GLN A 228 2.54 14.52 16.93
C GLN A 228 2.86 13.58 15.76
N TYR A 229 2.80 14.12 14.55
CA TYR A 229 3.12 13.41 13.30
C TYR A 229 4.28 14.10 12.59
N TRP A 230 5.37 13.37 12.38
CA TRP A 230 6.57 13.84 11.69
C TRP A 230 6.86 12.92 10.51
N ALA A 231 6.84 13.44 9.28
CA ALA A 231 7.07 12.62 8.09
C ALA A 231 8.20 13.17 7.21
N ALA A 232 8.93 12.27 6.57
CA ALA A 232 9.95 12.57 5.57
C ALA A 232 9.34 13.28 4.34
N ASN A 233 8.07 13.05 4.05
CA ASN A 233 7.32 13.73 3.00
C ASN A 233 5.91 14.12 3.48
N LEU A 234 5.69 15.43 3.68
CA LEU A 234 4.41 15.99 4.15
C LEU A 234 3.32 16.02 3.07
N THR A 235 3.65 15.80 1.79
CA THR A 235 2.65 15.75 0.71
C THR A 235 1.90 14.42 0.64
N ASP A 236 2.42 13.37 1.30
CA ASP A 236 1.79 12.07 1.37
C ASP A 236 0.95 11.96 2.65
N THR A 237 -0.36 12.18 2.51
CA THR A 237 -1.32 12.25 3.62
C THR A 237 -1.97 10.92 3.96
N ARG A 238 -1.67 9.83 3.23
CA ARG A 238 -2.38 8.54 3.39
C ARG A 238 -2.21 7.95 4.78
N LEU A 239 -0.97 7.95 5.31
CA LEU A 239 -0.69 7.44 6.65
C LEU A 239 -1.38 8.31 7.72
N SER A 240 -1.24 9.63 7.60
CA SER A 240 -1.87 10.58 8.50
C SER A 240 -3.39 10.40 8.53
N ASN A 241 -4.05 10.30 7.37
CA ASN A 241 -5.50 10.11 7.27
C ASN A 241 -5.96 8.77 7.89
N ALA A 242 -5.24 7.67 7.62
CA ALA A 242 -5.54 6.36 8.20
C ALA A 242 -5.48 6.39 9.73
N ILE A 243 -4.53 7.14 10.31
CA ILE A 243 -4.35 7.26 11.75
C ILE A 243 -5.35 8.24 12.36
N GLN A 244 -5.58 9.41 11.75
CA GLN A 244 -6.50 10.42 12.25
C GLN A 244 -7.92 9.87 12.40
N GLY A 245 -8.39 9.08 11.43
CA GLY A 245 -9.69 8.41 11.52
C GLY A 245 -9.79 7.47 12.73
N SER A 246 -8.71 6.74 13.04
CA SER A 246 -8.66 5.83 14.18
C SER A 246 -8.59 6.52 15.52
N LEU A 247 -7.75 7.54 15.63
CA LEU A 247 -7.56 8.27 16.88
C LEU A 247 -8.86 8.96 17.27
N ASN A 248 -9.53 9.63 16.33
CA ASN A 248 -10.82 10.28 16.60
C ASN A 248 -11.92 9.31 17.06
N ASN A 249 -11.91 8.07 16.57
CA ASN A 249 -12.89 7.05 16.99
C ASN A 249 -12.58 6.43 18.37
N THR A 250 -11.31 6.43 18.80
CA THR A 250 -10.89 5.91 20.12
C THR A 250 -10.99 6.99 21.20
N ILE A 251 -10.92 8.25 20.78
CA ILE A 251 -10.98 9.44 21.62
C ILE A 251 -12.44 9.83 22.00
N ARG A 252 -13.45 9.32 21.28
CA ARG A 252 -14.87 9.46 21.61
C ARG A 252 -15.32 8.42 22.63
#